data_AF-A0A935XZ83-F1
#
_entry.id   AF-A0A935XZ83-F1
#
_cell.length_a   1.000
_cell.length_b   1.000
_cell.length_c   1.000
_cell.angle_alpha   90.00
_cell.angle_beta   90.00
_cell.angle_gamma   90.00
#
_symmetry.space_group_name_H-M   'P 1'
#
loop_
_entity.id
_entity.type
_entity.pdbx_description
1 polymer ?
#
loop_
_entity_poly.entity_id
_entity_poly.type
_entity_poly.pdbx_seq_one_letter_code
_entity_poly.pdbx_strand_id
1 'polypeptide(L)'
;MAINIQDLNRKHLLQSDVVYRVNHGLSSRLVNYKNGIIYLEVLFTKKWRKNYDETTEEMANNWRNANKELAKAIGCKVYIIDARTYPYKKELYLSTGVASYDAKKGILFSQDVLN
;
A
#
# COMPACT_ATOMS: atom_id res chain seq x y z
N MET A 1 11.81 17.25 -9.81
CA MET A 1 11.28 16.22 -10.74
C MET A 1 10.00 15.66 -10.14
N ALA A 2 8.90 15.67 -10.88
CA ALA A 2 7.66 15.03 -10.44
C ALA A 2 7.77 13.52 -10.66
N ILE A 3 7.46 12.71 -9.64
CA ILE A 3 7.43 11.25 -9.76
C ILE A 3 6.17 10.85 -10.53
N ASN A 4 6.33 10.05 -11.60
CA ASN A 4 5.19 9.45 -12.27
C ASN A 4 4.68 8.24 -11.47
N ILE A 5 3.60 8.46 -10.72
CA ILE A 5 2.98 7.46 -9.85
C ILE A 5 2.45 6.26 -10.64
N GLN A 6 1.97 6.46 -11.88
CA GLN A 6 1.42 5.38 -12.69
C GLN A 6 2.52 4.40 -13.11
N ASP A 7 3.64 4.93 -13.60
CA ASP A 7 4.80 4.12 -13.99
C ASP A 7 5.38 3.37 -12.79
N LEU A 8 5.45 4.03 -11.63
CA LEU A 8 5.97 3.42 -10.41
C LEU A 8 5.06 2.29 -9.91
N ASN A 9 3.74 2.47 -9.95
CA ASN A 9 2.79 1.40 -9.65
C ASN A 9 2.93 0.22 -10.61
N ARG A 10 3.08 0.47 -11.91
CA ARG A 10 3.25 -0.60 -12.90
C ARG A 10 4.54 -1.39 -12.66
N LYS A 11 5.65 -0.70 -12.40
CA LYS A 11 6.94 -1.31 -12.07
C LYS A 11 6.86 -2.14 -10.79
N HIS A 12 6.29 -1.58 -9.73
CA HIS A 12 6.16 -2.28 -8.44
C HIS A 12 5.25 -3.51 -8.53
N LEU A 13 4.15 -3.40 -9.29
CA LEU A 13 3.27 -4.53 -9.56
C LEU A 13 4.03 -5.70 -10.17
N LEU A 14 4.80 -5.45 -11.23
CA LEU A 14 5.55 -6.49 -11.96
C LEU A 14 6.69 -7.10 -11.14
N GLN A 15 7.32 -6.31 -10.27
CA GLN A 15 8.52 -6.73 -9.53
C GLN A 15 8.23 -7.37 -8.17
N SER A 16 7.16 -6.96 -7.48
CA SER A 16 6.94 -7.34 -6.07
C SER A 16 5.50 -7.71 -5.76
N ASP A 17 4.52 -6.94 -6.26
CA ASP A 17 3.12 -7.08 -5.83
C ASP A 17 2.40 -8.28 -6.50
N VAL A 18 2.89 -8.84 -7.61
CA VAL A 18 2.28 -10.03 -8.27
C VAL A 18 2.16 -11.20 -7.30
N VAL A 19 3.22 -11.49 -6.54
CA VAL A 19 3.24 -12.63 -5.59
C VAL A 19 2.19 -12.42 -4.50
N TYR A 20 2.13 -11.22 -3.93
CA TYR A 20 1.12 -10.85 -2.93
C TYR A 20 -0.30 -10.96 -3.48
N ARG A 21 -0.55 -10.48 -4.70
CA ARG A 21 -1.89 -10.50 -5.31
C ARG A 21 -2.37 -11.91 -5.65
N VAL A 22 -1.54 -12.69 -6.35
CA VAL A 22 -1.93 -13.99 -6.89
C VAL A 22 -2.00 -15.04 -5.78
N ASN A 23 -0.94 -15.12 -4.96
CA ASN A 23 -0.79 -16.20 -3.99
C ASN A 23 -1.53 -15.88 -2.69
N HIS A 24 -1.48 -14.62 -2.27
CA HIS A 24 -1.90 -14.20 -0.94
C HIS A 24 -3.15 -13.33 -0.92
N GLY A 25 -3.63 -12.88 -2.08
CA GLY A 25 -4.81 -12.04 -2.18
C GLY A 25 -4.66 -10.70 -1.46
N LEU A 26 -3.45 -10.16 -1.42
CA LEU A 26 -3.15 -8.83 -0.90
C LEU A 26 -2.71 -7.95 -2.07
N SER A 27 -3.26 -6.75 -2.17
CA SER A 27 -2.95 -5.81 -3.25
C SER A 27 -2.55 -4.48 -2.65
N SER A 28 -1.47 -3.89 -3.15
CA SER A 28 -1.03 -2.56 -2.71
C SER A 28 -0.93 -1.59 -3.89
N ARG A 29 -1.14 -0.30 -3.63
CA ARG A 29 -1.04 0.76 -4.66
C ARG A 29 -0.54 2.06 -4.04
N LEU A 30 0.42 2.69 -4.69
CA LEU A 30 0.82 4.07 -4.38
C LEU A 30 -0.22 5.05 -4.92
N VAL A 31 -0.82 5.80 -4.00
CA VAL A 31 -1.79 6.86 -4.31
C VAL A 31 -1.09 8.20 -4.51
N ASN A 32 -0.13 8.50 -3.64
CA ASN A 32 0.57 9.78 -3.65
C ASN A 32 1.95 9.67 -2.99
N TYR A 33 2.84 10.57 -3.38
CA TYR A 33 4.11 10.80 -2.71
C TYR A 33 4.39 12.30 -2.65
N LYS A 34 4.34 12.87 -1.44
CA LYS A 34 4.54 14.32 -1.22
C LYS A 34 5.22 14.57 0.11
N ASN A 35 6.14 15.54 0.14
CA ASN A 35 6.92 15.93 1.32
C ASN A 35 7.62 14.74 2.01
N GLY A 36 8.11 13.78 1.22
CA GLY A 36 8.74 12.56 1.74
C GLY A 36 7.76 11.57 2.38
N ILE A 37 6.45 11.78 2.27
CA ILE A 37 5.42 10.88 2.80
C ILE A 37 4.82 10.06 1.67
N ILE A 38 4.85 8.74 1.82
CA ILE A 38 4.18 7.76 0.97
C ILE A 38 2.71 7.66 1.39
N TYR A 39 1.80 7.62 0.43
CA TYR A 39 0.37 7.36 0.65
C TYR A 39 0.01 6.06 -0.09
N LEU A 40 -0.27 5.00 0.66
CA LEU A 40 -0.56 3.68 0.12
C LEU A 40 -2.02 3.30 0.35
N GLU A 41 -2.60 2.63 -0.64
CA GLU A 41 -3.80 1.82 -0.49
C GLU A 41 -3.40 0.36 -0.37
N VAL A 42 -4.04 -0.35 0.56
CA VAL A 42 -3.89 -1.80 0.71
C VAL A 42 -5.27 -2.44 0.75
N LEU A 43 -5.51 -3.33 -0.21
CA LEU A 43 -6.73 -4.12 -0.33
C LEU A 43 -6.46 -5.53 0.19
N PHE A 44 -7.21 -5.90 1.23
CA PHE A 44 -7.21 -7.23 1.82
C PHE A 44 -8.31 -8.07 1.18
N THR A 45 -7.99 -9.30 0.80
CA THR A 45 -8.99 -10.30 0.42
C THR A 45 -8.92 -11.51 1.35
N LYS A 46 -9.90 -12.41 1.23
CA LYS A 46 -10.07 -13.59 2.10
C LYS A 46 -8.83 -14.49 2.26
N LYS A 47 -7.89 -14.46 1.32
CA LYS A 47 -6.66 -15.26 1.39
C LYS A 47 -5.64 -14.72 2.41
N TRP A 48 -5.68 -13.43 2.72
CA TRP A 48 -4.74 -12.80 3.64
C TRP A 48 -5.22 -12.88 5.09
N ARG A 49 -4.41 -13.48 5.97
CA ARG A 49 -4.78 -13.75 7.36
C ARG A 49 -4.10 -12.85 8.39
N LYS A 50 -3.04 -12.12 8.01
CA LYS A 50 -2.33 -11.24 8.96
C LYS A 50 -3.21 -10.06 9.37
N ASN A 51 -2.91 -9.50 10.54
CA ASN A 51 -3.59 -8.31 11.05
C ASN A 51 -3.14 -7.04 10.29
N TYR A 52 -3.83 -5.93 10.55
CA TYR A 52 -3.54 -4.66 9.86
C TYR A 52 -2.15 -4.12 10.17
N ASP A 53 -1.67 -4.27 11.40
CA ASP A 53 -0.42 -3.66 11.81
C ASP A 53 0.76 -4.31 11.11
N GLU A 54 0.88 -5.64 11.20
CA GLU A 54 1.91 -6.41 10.51
C GLU A 54 1.90 -6.16 9.01
N THR A 55 0.70 -6.13 8.40
CA THR A 55 0.57 -5.98 6.96
C THR A 55 0.94 -4.58 6.50
N THR A 56 0.48 -3.55 7.21
CA THR A 56 0.76 -2.16 6.82
C THR A 56 2.25 -1.83 6.97
N GLU A 57 2.92 -2.39 7.98
CA GLU A 57 4.37 -2.28 8.16
C GLU A 57 5.13 -3.03 7.06
N GLU A 58 4.72 -4.26 6.75
CA GLU A 58 5.31 -5.06 5.67
C GLU A 58 5.19 -4.33 4.33
N MET A 59 3.99 -3.83 3.99
CA MET A 59 3.75 -3.11 2.74
C MET A 59 4.51 -1.80 2.68
N ALA A 60 4.51 -1.01 3.76
CA ALA A 60 5.25 0.25 3.79
C ALA A 60 6.75 0.04 3.55
N ASN A 61 7.35 -0.97 4.19
CA ASN A 61 8.76 -1.31 4.01
C ASN A 61 9.04 -1.83 2.60
N ASN A 62 8.18 -2.69 2.07
CA ASN A 62 8.32 -3.22 0.72
C ASN A 62 8.35 -2.08 -0.32
N TRP A 63 7.40 -1.15 -0.24
CA TRP A 63 7.34 0.01 -1.13
C TRP A 63 8.57 0.92 -1.02
N ARG A 64 9.05 1.20 0.19
CA ARG A 64 10.24 2.03 0.42
C ARG A 64 11.52 1.39 -0.11
N ASN A 65 11.68 0.08 0.09
CA ASN A 65 12.91 -0.64 -0.22
C ASN A 65 13.01 -1.08 -1.69
N ALA A 66 11.87 -1.46 -2.30
CA ALA A 66 11.84 -1.91 -3.69
C ALA A 66 11.96 -0.75 -4.70
N ASN A 67 11.60 0.47 -4.30
CA ASN A 67 11.57 1.64 -5.19
C ASN A 67 12.61 2.68 -4.77
N LYS A 68 13.65 2.86 -5.59
CA LYS A 68 14.72 3.85 -5.35
C LYS A 68 14.18 5.27 -5.19
N GLU A 69 13.11 5.57 -5.89
CA GLU A 69 12.38 6.84 -5.88
C GLU A 69 11.75 7.16 -4.51
N LEU A 70 11.44 6.12 -3.72
CA LEU A 70 10.79 6.23 -2.41
C LEU A 70 11.75 5.96 -1.25
N ALA A 71 13.01 5.60 -1.51
CA ALA A 71 13.97 5.20 -0.47
C ALA A 71 14.17 6.28 0.62
N LYS A 72 14.09 7.56 0.21
CA LYS A 72 14.20 8.73 1.09
C LYS A 72 12.89 9.13 1.79
N ALA A 73 11.84 8.31 1.69
CA ALA A 73 10.60 8.57 2.40
C ALA A 73 10.84 8.60 3.91
N ILE A 74 10.35 9.66 4.56
CA ILE A 74 10.37 9.85 6.01
C ILE A 74 9.14 9.28 6.69
N GLY A 75 8.11 8.91 5.91
CA GLY A 75 6.84 8.46 6.46
C GLY A 75 6.00 7.70 5.44
N CYS A 76 5.09 6.86 5.93
CA CYS A 76 4.09 6.19 5.12
C CYS A 76 2.73 6.19 5.81
N LYS A 77 1.70 6.68 5.13
CA LYS A 77 0.29 6.58 5.55
C LYS A 77 -0.37 5.49 4.72
N VAL A 78 -1.07 4.57 5.38
CA VAL A 78 -1.70 3.43 4.71
C VAL A 78 -3.21 3.47 4.92
N TYR A 79 -3.95 3.44 3.82
CA TYR A 79 -5.40 3.35 3.77
C TYR A 79 -5.80 1.90 3.47
N ILE A 80 -6.69 1.35 4.29
CA ILE A 80 -7.03 -0.06 4.28
C ILE A 80 -8.44 -0.25 3.73
N ILE A 81 -8.57 -1.20 2.82
CA ILE A 81 -9.84 -1.68 2.30
C ILE A 81 -9.90 -3.17 2.63
N ASP A 82 -10.88 -3.58 3.44
CA ASP A 82 -11.00 -4.96 3.91
C ASP A 82 -12.18 -5.68 3.26
N ALA A 83 -11.86 -6.50 2.27
CA ALA A 83 -12.79 -7.37 1.56
C ALA A 83 -12.73 -8.84 2.08
N ARG A 84 -12.17 -9.09 3.28
CA ARG A 84 -12.16 -10.45 3.88
C ARG A 84 -13.57 -10.91 4.25
N THR A 85 -14.34 -10.04 4.90
CA THR A 85 -15.73 -10.32 5.31
C THR A 85 -16.71 -10.07 4.17
N TYR A 86 -16.45 -9.05 3.36
CA TYR A 86 -17.35 -8.57 2.32
C TYR A 86 -16.65 -8.57 0.94
N PRO A 87 -16.65 -9.71 0.22
CA PRO A 87 -15.89 -9.86 -1.03
C PRO A 87 -16.26 -8.86 -2.13
N TYR A 88 -17.52 -8.39 -2.17
CA TYR A 88 -17.99 -7.42 -3.15
C TYR A 88 -17.17 -6.12 -3.15
N LYS A 89 -16.53 -5.76 -2.02
CA LYS A 89 -15.68 -4.57 -1.93
C LYS A 89 -14.48 -4.64 -2.88
N LYS A 90 -13.97 -5.83 -3.17
CA LYS A 90 -12.91 -6.02 -4.17
C LYS A 90 -13.43 -5.64 -5.56
N GLU A 91 -14.61 -6.13 -5.93
CA GLU A 91 -15.20 -5.86 -7.24
C GLU A 91 -15.52 -4.37 -7.39
N LEU A 92 -16.07 -3.76 -6.34
CA LEU A 92 -16.33 -2.33 -6.29
C LEU A 92 -15.04 -1.50 -6.45
N TYR A 93 -13.96 -1.89 -5.75
CA TYR A 93 -12.65 -1.26 -5.87
C TYR A 93 -12.11 -1.30 -7.30
N LEU A 94 -12.25 -2.45 -7.97
CA LEU A 94 -11.76 -2.64 -9.34
C LEU A 94 -12.59 -1.89 -10.38
N SER A 95 -13.90 -1.74 -10.17
CA SER A 95 -14.80 -1.11 -11.14
C SER A 95 -14.91 0.41 -10.99
N THR A 96 -14.89 0.93 -9.76
CA THR A 96 -15.15 2.34 -9.47
C THR A 96 -14.01 3.05 -8.74
N GLY A 97 -12.99 2.31 -8.30
CA GLY A 97 -11.98 2.83 -7.38
C GLY A 97 -12.45 2.80 -5.93
N VAL A 98 -11.84 3.62 -5.08
CA VAL A 98 -12.16 3.62 -3.64
C VAL A 98 -13.49 4.31 -3.38
N ALA A 99 -14.47 3.54 -2.90
CA ALA A 99 -15.71 4.09 -2.35
C ALA A 99 -15.52 4.60 -0.90
N SER A 100 -14.83 3.82 -0.06
CA SER A 100 -14.53 4.18 1.34
C SER A 100 -13.37 3.34 1.87
N TYR A 101 -12.70 3.84 2.90
CA TYR A 101 -11.67 3.08 3.64
C TYR A 101 -12.26 2.48 4.91
N ASP A 102 -11.93 1.22 5.19
CA ASP A 102 -12.33 0.51 6.41
C ASP A 102 -11.47 0.93 7.61
N ALA A 103 -10.20 1.23 7.35
CA ALA A 103 -9.27 1.70 8.37
C ALA A 103 -8.16 2.55 7.75
N LYS A 104 -7.42 3.25 8.61
CA LYS A 104 -6.19 3.95 8.25
C LYS A 104 -5.12 3.67 9.30
N LYS A 105 -3.91 3.38 8.85
CA LYS A 105 -2.73 3.41 9.70
C LYS A 105 -2.10 4.80 9.59
N GLY A 106 -1.70 5.36 10.73
CA GLY A 106 -1.01 6.65 10.84
C GLY A 106 0.34 6.64 10.14
N ILE A 107 1.21 7.61 10.46
CA ILE A 107 2.54 7.69 9.86
C ILE A 107 3.40 6.53 10.41
N LEU A 108 3.71 5.57 9.54
CA LEU A 108 4.76 4.59 9.71
C LEU A 108 6.12 5.23 9.34
N PHE A 109 7.21 4.78 9.96
CA PHE A 109 8.59 5.31 9.89
C PHE A 109 8.89 6.54 10.75
N SER A 110 8.98 6.38 12.06
CA SER A 110 9.75 7.30 12.90
C SER A 110 10.37 6.55 14.06
N GLN A 111 11.70 6.56 14.13
CA GLN A 111 12.33 6.53 15.45
C GLN A 111 13.53 7.48 15.59
N ASP A 112 14.23 7.91 14.52
CA ASP A 112 15.40 8.81 14.67
C ASP A 112 15.55 9.93 13.62
N VAL A 113 14.54 10.28 12.82
CA VAL A 113 14.69 11.28 11.73
C VAL A 113 14.81 12.74 12.24
N LEU A 114 14.68 12.96 13.56
CA LEU A 114 14.73 14.28 14.21
C LEU A 114 15.83 14.39 15.29
N ASN A 115 16.83 13.50 15.27
CA ASN A 115 18.03 13.65 16.11
C ASN A 115 19.12 14.44 15.39
#